data_AF-A0A660ZRU8-F1
#
_entry.id   AF-A0A660ZRU8-F1
#
_cell.length_a   1.000
_cell.length_b   1.000
_cell.length_c   1.000
_cell.angle_alpha   90.00
_cell.angle_beta   90.00
_cell.angle_gamma   90.00
#
_symmetry.space_group_name_H-M   'P 1'
#
loop_
_entity.id
_entity.type
_entity.pdbx_description
1 polymer ?
#
loop_
_entity_poly.entity_id
_entity_poly.type
_entity_poly.pdbx_seq_one_letter_code
_entity_poly.pdbx_strand_id
1 'polypeptide(L)'
;SGGRIGSVYGVYDEGAGVDIRGRFLIDPDFVIRAMEVLTPEVGRNPDELLRQIKAFQHVRETGEVTPSAWTPGDTTLKPGPDLVGKVWEIWKP
;
A
#
# COMPACT_ATOMS: atom_id res chain seq x y z
N SER A 1 22.67 11.25 -7.77
CA SER A 1 22.82 10.45 -9.00
C SER A 1 23.69 9.22 -8.70
N GLY A 2 23.43 8.08 -9.35
CA GLY A 2 24.16 6.82 -9.18
C GLY A 2 23.54 5.81 -8.20
N GLY A 3 22.24 5.50 -8.30
CA GLY A 3 21.62 4.41 -7.53
C GLY A 3 21.43 4.63 -6.03
N ARG A 4 22.01 5.69 -5.42
CA ARG A 4 21.95 5.93 -3.96
C ARG A 4 20.54 5.96 -3.38
N ILE A 5 19.61 6.62 -4.06
CA ILE A 5 18.21 6.70 -3.59
C ILE A 5 17.58 5.31 -3.70
N GLY A 6 17.69 4.64 -4.86
CA GLY A 6 17.18 3.27 -5.01
C GLY A 6 17.80 2.30 -4.02
N SER A 7 19.09 2.44 -3.68
CA SER A 7 19.78 1.62 -2.69
C SER A 7 19.18 1.80 -1.29
N VAL A 8 18.90 3.04 -0.89
CA VAL A 8 18.20 3.36 0.38
C VAL A 8 16.81 2.74 0.42
N TYR A 9 16.11 2.71 -0.72
CA TYR A 9 14.78 2.12 -0.86
C TYR A 9 14.81 0.61 -1.18
N GLY A 10 15.99 -0.02 -1.28
CA GLY A 10 16.13 -1.45 -1.56
C GLY A 10 15.73 -1.87 -2.99
N VAL A 11 15.74 -0.95 -3.94
CA VAL A 11 15.31 -1.16 -5.35
C VAL A 11 16.41 -0.89 -6.37
N TYR A 12 17.66 -0.69 -5.95
CA TYR A 12 18.77 -0.55 -6.90
C TYR A 12 19.39 -1.91 -7.21
N ASP A 13 19.48 -2.25 -8.49
CA ASP A 13 20.25 -3.39 -8.99
C ASP A 13 21.65 -2.91 -9.38
N GLU A 14 22.65 -3.29 -8.57
CA GLU A 14 24.05 -2.91 -8.80
C GLU A 14 24.64 -3.54 -10.07
N GLY A 15 24.22 -4.77 -10.42
CA GLY A 15 24.74 -5.49 -11.57
C GLY A 15 24.21 -4.92 -12.89
N ALA A 16 22.94 -4.54 -12.91
CA ALA A 16 22.31 -3.88 -14.06
C ALA A 16 22.54 -2.36 -14.07
N GLY A 17 22.94 -1.78 -12.95
CA GLY A 17 23.18 -0.34 -12.81
C GLY A 17 21.90 0.51 -12.84
N VAL A 18 20.73 -0.07 -12.56
CA VAL A 18 19.42 0.58 -12.67
C VAL A 18 18.55 0.34 -11.43
N ASP A 19 17.58 1.23 -11.19
CA ASP A 19 16.52 0.95 -10.23
C ASP A 19 15.49 -0.02 -10.85
N ILE A 20 15.13 -1.09 -10.13
CA ILE A 20 13.99 -1.94 -10.48
C ILE A 20 12.66 -1.19 -10.22
N ARG A 21 11.51 -1.75 -10.62
CA ARG A 21 10.23 -1.04 -10.60
C ARG A 21 9.63 -0.96 -9.20
N GLY A 22 10.23 -0.16 -8.34
CA GLY A 22 9.69 0.22 -7.03
C GLY A 22 8.62 1.32 -7.13
N ARG A 23 7.58 1.23 -6.32
CA ARG A 23 6.74 2.37 -5.91
C ARG A 23 6.55 2.36 -4.40
N PHE A 24 6.48 3.55 -3.82
CA PHE A 24 6.33 3.78 -2.39
C PHE A 24 5.21 4.79 -2.17
N LEU A 25 4.28 4.48 -1.28
CA LEU A 25 3.26 5.41 -0.81
C LEU A 25 3.73 5.97 0.53
N ILE A 26 4.05 7.25 0.55
CA ILE A 26 4.56 7.97 1.72
C ILE A 26 3.46 8.95 2.16
N ASP A 27 3.10 8.91 3.44
CA ASP A 27 2.07 9.78 3.98
C ASP A 27 2.63 11.16 4.43
N PRO A 28 1.76 12.11 4.87
CA PRO A 28 2.20 13.42 5.34
C PRO A 28 3.12 13.42 6.56
N ASP A 29 3.19 12.30 7.31
CA ASP A 29 4.09 12.13 8.46
C ASP A 29 5.43 11.51 8.04
N PHE A 30 5.67 11.42 6.72
CA PHE A 30 6.84 10.82 6.09
C PHE A 30 7.02 9.33 6.41
N VAL A 31 5.92 8.62 6.68
CA VAL A 31 5.92 7.17 6.91
C VAL A 31 5.55 6.44 5.62
N ILE A 32 6.34 5.44 5.24
CA ILE A 32 5.98 4.52 4.14
C ILE A 32 4.79 3.66 4.61
N ARG A 33 3.65 3.80 3.94
CA ARG A 33 2.42 3.04 4.23
C ARG A 33 2.26 1.81 3.35
N ALA A 34 2.76 1.86 2.12
CA ALA A 34 2.77 0.73 1.20
C ALA A 34 3.97 0.82 0.26
N MET A 35 4.43 -0.34 -0.19
CA MET A 35 5.42 -0.44 -1.26
C MET A 35 5.06 -1.61 -2.18
N GLU A 36 5.45 -1.48 -3.44
CA GLU A 36 5.36 -2.54 -4.44
C GLU A 36 6.65 -2.54 -5.25
N VAL A 37 7.23 -3.73 -5.41
CA VAL A 37 8.45 -3.93 -6.18
C VAL A 37 8.16 -4.99 -7.23
N LEU A 38 8.24 -4.58 -8.50
CA LEU A 38 8.07 -5.48 -9.64
C LEU A 38 9.39 -5.60 -10.39
N THR A 39 9.60 -6.79 -10.95
CA THR A 39 10.64 -7.02 -11.95
C THR A 39 10.32 -6.26 -13.25
N PRO A 40 11.30 -6.01 -14.13
CA PRO A 40 11.13 -5.14 -15.29
C PRO A 40 10.04 -5.54 -16.28
N GLU A 41 9.68 -6.83 -16.35
CA GLU A 41 8.76 -7.42 -17.32
C GLU A 41 7.27 -7.19 -17.01
N VAL A 42 6.91 -6.85 -15.77
CA VAL A 42 5.51 -6.58 -15.39
C VAL A 42 5.31 -5.10 -15.06
N GLY A 43 4.26 -4.52 -15.65
CA GLY A 43 3.83 -3.15 -15.36
C GLY A 43 3.06 -3.05 -14.04
N ARG A 44 3.15 -1.88 -13.40
CA ARG A 44 2.34 -1.55 -12.21
C ARG A 44 0.89 -1.28 -12.60
N ASN A 45 -0.02 -1.47 -11.64
CA ASN A 45 -1.44 -1.11 -11.80
C ASN A 45 -1.74 0.27 -11.16
N PRO A 46 -1.99 1.34 -11.94
CA PRO A 46 -2.34 2.65 -11.38
C PRO A 46 -3.65 2.67 -10.59
N ASP A 47 -4.63 1.84 -10.95
CA ASP A 47 -5.91 1.80 -10.25
C ASP A 47 -5.75 1.25 -8.83
N GLU A 48 -4.86 0.26 -8.64
CA GLU A 48 -4.54 -0.25 -7.31
C GLU A 48 -3.80 0.80 -6.48
N LEU A 49 -2.89 1.58 -7.08
CA LEU A 49 -2.26 2.70 -6.40
C LEU A 49 -3.29 3.73 -5.94
N LEU A 50 -4.23 4.10 -6.82
CA LEU A 50 -5.29 5.05 -6.47
C LEU A 50 -6.23 4.51 -5.38
N ARG A 51 -6.56 3.21 -5.44
CA ARG A 51 -7.35 2.53 -4.41
C ARG A 51 -6.65 2.58 -3.05
N GLN A 52 -5.36 2.27 -3.00
CA GLN A 52 -4.55 2.34 -1.78
C GLN A 52 -4.47 3.76 -1.21
N ILE A 53 -4.27 4.78 -2.06
CA ILE A 53 -4.27 6.19 -1.63
C ILE A 53 -5.58 6.53 -0.93
N LYS A 54 -6.72 6.23 -1.55
CA LYS A 54 -8.05 6.48 -0.98
C LYS A 54 -8.28 5.71 0.31
N ALA A 55 -7.83 4.46 0.39
CA ALA A 55 -7.94 3.64 1.59
C ALA A 55 -7.14 4.23 2.76
N PHE A 56 -5.89 4.62 2.54
CA PHE A 56 -5.08 5.23 3.60
C PHE A 56 -5.59 6.62 4.01
N GLN A 57 -6.17 7.39 3.08
CA GLN A 57 -6.86 8.64 3.42
C GLN A 57 -8.06 8.37 4.34
N HIS A 58 -8.92 7.40 3.99
CA HIS A 58 -10.05 6.99 4.85
C HIS A 58 -9.60 6.55 6.24
N VAL A 59 -8.58 5.69 6.32
CA VAL A 59 -8.00 5.23 7.60
C VAL A 59 -7.52 6.41 8.44
N ARG A 60 -6.83 7.38 7.83
CA ARG A 60 -6.32 8.57 8.53
C ARG A 60 -7.45 9.47 9.03
N GLU A 61 -8.51 9.64 8.24
CA GLU A 61 -9.63 10.52 8.56
C GLU A 61 -10.57 9.94 9.62
N THR A 62 -10.75 8.61 9.63
CA THR A 62 -11.80 7.95 10.43
C THR A 62 -11.29 7.05 11.55
N GLY A 63 -10.04 6.56 11.44
CA GLY A 63 -9.51 5.50 12.30
C GLY A 63 -10.07 4.11 12.02
N GLU A 64 -10.94 3.96 11.02
CA GLU A 64 -11.44 2.66 10.55
C GLU A 64 -10.41 1.97 9.66
N VAL A 65 -10.53 0.65 9.48
CA VAL A 65 -9.67 -0.12 8.58
C VAL A 65 -10.46 -0.64 7.38
N THR A 66 -9.77 -0.68 6.24
CA THR A 66 -10.34 -1.07 4.94
C THR A 66 -10.03 -2.54 4.66
N PRO A 67 -11.03 -3.41 4.47
CA PRO A 67 -10.82 -4.83 4.18
C PRO A 67 -10.26 -5.07 2.76
N SER A 68 -10.04 -6.34 2.40
CA SER A 68 -9.52 -6.71 1.09
C SER A 68 -10.42 -6.18 -0.04
N ALA A 69 -9.80 -5.71 -1.11
CA ALA A 69 -10.43 -5.11 -2.29
C ALA A 69 -11.31 -3.87 -2.02
N TRP A 70 -11.28 -3.29 -0.82
CA TRP A 70 -12.09 -2.11 -0.46
C TRP A 70 -11.88 -0.94 -1.45
N THR A 71 -13.00 -0.32 -1.81
CA THR A 71 -13.12 0.92 -2.57
C THR A 71 -14.01 1.92 -1.82
N PRO A 72 -13.97 3.23 -2.14
CA PRO A 72 -14.80 4.21 -1.45
C PRO A 72 -16.30 3.87 -1.52
N GLY A 73 -16.94 3.82 -0.35
CA GLY A 73 -18.35 3.44 -0.21
C GLY A 73 -18.54 2.00 0.29
N ASP A 74 -17.51 1.15 0.21
CA ASP A 74 -17.57 -0.21 0.74
C ASP A 74 -17.52 -0.22 2.28
N THR A 75 -18.02 -1.32 2.86
CA THR A 75 -18.01 -1.53 4.30
C THR A 75 -16.59 -1.53 4.87
N THR A 76 -16.39 -0.75 5.92
CA THR A 76 -15.15 -0.67 6.71
C THR A 76 -15.30 -1.40 8.04
N LEU A 77 -14.19 -1.53 8.77
CA LEU A 77 -14.17 -2.20 10.07
C LEU A 77 -13.62 -1.24 11.13
N LYS A 78 -14.19 -1.27 12.34
CA LYS A 78 -13.68 -0.53 13.49
C LYS A 78 -12.78 -1.42 14.34
N PRO A 79 -11.46 -1.18 14.39
CA PRO A 79 -10.55 -2.03 15.15
C PRO A 79 -10.96 -2.15 16.62
N GLY A 80 -10.98 -3.37 17.15
CA GLY A 80 -11.29 -3.62 18.55
C GLY A 80 -11.23 -5.11 18.92
N PRO A 81 -11.17 -5.45 20.22
CA PRO A 81 -11.11 -6.84 20.68
C PRO A 81 -12.26 -7.70 20.15
N ASP A 82 -13.44 -7.11 19.95
CA ASP A 82 -14.62 -7.80 19.47
C ASP A 82 -14.50 -8.32 18.03
N LEU A 83 -13.59 -7.77 17.23
CA LEU A 83 -13.35 -8.21 15.85
C LEU A 83 -12.33 -9.35 15.73
N VAL A 84 -11.62 -9.69 16.80
CA VAL A 84 -10.57 -10.72 16.75
C VAL A 84 -11.21 -12.07 16.40
N GLY A 85 -10.85 -12.62 15.23
CA GLY A 85 -11.41 -13.87 14.70
C GLY A 85 -12.83 -13.77 14.14
N LYS A 86 -13.44 -12.58 14.13
CA LYS A 86 -14.85 -12.34 13.71
C LYS A 86 -15.02 -11.40 12.52
N VAL A 87 -13.93 -11.04 11.84
CA VAL A 87 -13.96 -10.17 10.66
C VAL A 87 -14.97 -10.64 9.60
N TRP A 88 -15.11 -11.96 9.43
CA TRP A 88 -16.02 -12.61 8.49
C TRP A 88 -17.51 -12.35 8.77
N GLU A 89 -17.87 -11.92 9.98
CA GLU A 89 -19.26 -11.59 10.33
C GLU A 89 -19.70 -10.28 9.67
N ILE A 90 -18.76 -9.35 9.44
CA ILE A 90 -19.01 -8.03 8.86
C ILE A 90 -18.57 -7.98 7.39
N TRP A 91 -17.39 -8.50 7.09
CA TRP A 91 -16.83 -8.49 5.75
C TRP A 91 -16.94 -9.87 5.10
N LYS A 92 -17.58 -9.93 3.94
CA LYS A 92 -17.72 -11.14 3.13
C LYS A 92 -16.97 -10.92 1.80
N PRO A 93 -15.88 -11.67 1.54
CA PRO A 93 -15.10 -11.54 0.31
C PRO A 93 -15.89 -11.82 -0.96
#